data_AF-A0A7C5DPS0-F1
#
_entry.id   AF-A0A7C5DPS0-F1
#
_cell.length_a   1.000
_cell.length_b   1.000
_cell.length_c   1.000
_cell.angle_alpha   90.00
_cell.angle_beta   90.00
_cell.angle_gamma   90.00
#
_symmetry.space_group_name_H-M   'P 1'
#
loop_
_entity.id
_entity.type
_entity.pdbx_description
1 polymer ?
#
loop_
_entity_poly.entity_id
_entity_poly.type
_entity_poly.pdbx_seq_one_letter_code
_entity_poly.pdbx_strand_id
1 'polypeptide(L)'
;MWKLWILGVIGALALLPFSALADTGGSATATLTFDSVISTTVEDHWDPMEIEQADIAGLAGATSVAWDEPNNYIDVTVYALTDYYVFGAYKETSNKITADGFLILVEGSTSKPLNNLGTITFTDVTNHGKSYSDLSGVLTELWHGEPNISSADGATHTYTVHWNPSLLPELDEDEALNLTVYFLVTEEGV
;
A
#
# COMPACT_ATOMS: atom_id res chain seq x y z
N MET A 1 -23.13 75.45 -57.03
CA MET A 1 -24.32 75.66 -56.17
C MET A 1 -24.24 74.72 -54.99
N TRP A 2 -24.37 75.28 -53.80
CA TRP A 2 -24.35 74.64 -52.49
C TRP A 2 -25.45 73.58 -52.35
N LYS A 3 -25.16 72.44 -51.71
CA LYS A 3 -25.76 72.08 -50.41
C LYS A 3 -25.15 70.78 -49.86
N LEU A 4 -24.52 70.96 -48.70
CA LEU A 4 -24.16 69.93 -47.72
C LEU A 4 -25.41 69.24 -47.18
N TRP A 5 -25.33 67.94 -46.94
CA TRP A 5 -25.86 67.32 -45.72
C TRP A 5 -24.80 66.34 -45.19
N ILE A 6 -24.26 66.67 -44.03
CA ILE A 6 -23.41 65.81 -43.19
C ILE A 6 -24.29 65.34 -42.01
N LEU A 7 -23.98 64.15 -41.52
CA LEU A 7 -24.39 63.46 -40.28
C LEU A 7 -25.62 62.52 -40.39
N GLY A 8 -25.54 61.24 -39.98
CA GLY A 8 -24.62 60.70 -38.97
C GLY A 8 -24.39 59.20 -38.96
N VAL A 9 -23.25 58.90 -38.31
CA VAL A 9 -22.87 57.69 -37.54
C VAL A 9 -22.45 56.49 -38.40
N ILE A 10 -21.16 56.42 -38.76
CA ILE A 10 -20.08 55.76 -37.98
C ILE A 10 -20.38 54.27 -37.76
N GLY A 11 -19.93 53.47 -38.72
CA GLY A 11 -19.70 52.03 -38.59
C GLY A 11 -18.44 51.73 -39.38
N ALA A 12 -17.32 51.87 -38.68
CA ALA A 12 -15.97 51.90 -39.21
C ALA A 12 -15.57 50.65 -40.01
N LEU A 13 -14.79 50.93 -41.06
CA LEU A 13 -13.62 50.16 -41.49
C LEU A 13 -13.85 48.76 -42.07
N ALA A 14 -13.85 48.73 -43.41
CA ALA A 14 -13.04 47.77 -44.12
C ALA A 14 -11.62 47.72 -43.51
N LEU A 15 -11.07 46.53 -43.27
CA LEU A 15 -9.63 46.23 -43.34
C LEU A 15 -9.40 44.73 -43.09
N LEU A 16 -9.18 44.01 -44.21
CA LEU A 16 -8.25 42.88 -44.43
C LEU A 16 -8.25 41.68 -43.46
N PRO A 17 -8.19 40.43 -43.96
CA PRO A 17 -7.83 39.30 -43.13
C PRO A 17 -6.36 39.46 -42.74
N PHE A 18 -6.12 39.89 -41.50
CA PHE A 18 -4.82 39.74 -40.90
C PHE A 18 -4.54 38.24 -40.81
N SER A 19 -3.59 37.80 -41.63
CA SER A 19 -2.79 36.62 -41.38
C SER A 19 -2.30 36.67 -39.94
N ALA A 20 -2.99 35.94 -39.06
CA ALA A 20 -2.44 35.51 -37.80
C ALA A 20 -1.30 34.54 -38.13
N LEU A 21 -0.13 35.10 -38.43
CA LEU A 21 1.15 34.45 -38.19
C LEU A 21 1.27 34.31 -36.68
N ALA A 22 0.57 33.31 -36.13
CA ALA A 22 0.87 32.82 -34.80
C ALA A 22 2.22 32.10 -34.91
N ASP A 23 3.28 32.85 -34.62
CA ASP A 23 4.51 32.27 -34.11
C ASP A 23 4.14 31.33 -32.96
N THR A 24 4.16 30.04 -33.24
CA THR A 24 4.06 28.97 -32.25
C THR A 24 5.39 28.20 -32.23
N GLY A 25 6.49 28.90 -32.49
CA GLY A 25 7.86 28.37 -32.47
C GLY A 25 8.43 28.20 -31.06
N GLY A 26 7.59 27.96 -30.05
CA GLY A 26 8.01 27.68 -28.69
C GLY A 26 7.55 26.28 -28.27
N SER A 27 8.45 25.30 -28.31
CA SER A 27 8.22 24.04 -27.59
C SER A 27 8.64 24.24 -26.13
N ALA A 28 7.67 24.24 -25.22
CA ALA A 28 7.94 24.11 -23.80
C ALA A 28 8.02 22.62 -23.47
N THR A 29 9.14 22.18 -22.90
CA THR A 29 9.30 20.81 -22.39
C THR A 29 9.19 20.87 -20.87
N ALA A 30 8.25 20.13 -20.31
CA ALA A 30 8.20 19.87 -18.87
C ALA A 30 8.81 18.48 -18.61
N THR A 31 9.79 18.42 -17.71
CA THR A 31 10.32 17.14 -17.21
C THR A 31 9.73 16.92 -15.83
N LEU A 32 8.95 15.86 -15.66
CA LEU A 32 8.57 15.35 -14.35
C LEU A 32 9.59 14.28 -13.98
N THR A 33 10.34 14.51 -12.92
CA THR A 33 11.25 13.52 -12.34
C THR A 33 10.58 12.93 -11.12
N PHE A 34 10.45 11.61 -11.11
CA PHE A 34 10.07 10.85 -9.92
C PHE A 34 11.22 9.91 -9.61
N ASP A 35 11.73 9.95 -8.38
CA ASP A 35 12.82 9.06 -7.95
C ASP A 35 12.32 7.63 -7.69
N SER A 36 11.07 7.49 -7.24
CA SER A 36 10.23 6.29 -7.26
C SER A 36 8.77 6.72 -7.01
N VAL A 37 7.77 5.99 -7.54
CA VAL A 37 6.36 6.20 -7.19
C VAL A 37 5.69 4.86 -6.95
N ILE A 38 5.68 4.47 -5.68
CA ILE A 38 4.90 3.36 -5.16
C ILE A 38 3.93 3.95 -4.14
N SER A 39 2.64 3.76 -4.37
CA SER A 39 1.59 4.05 -3.40
C SER A 39 1.00 2.73 -2.92
N THR A 40 0.90 2.57 -1.61
CA THR A 40 0.33 1.38 -0.99
C THR A 40 -0.79 1.81 -0.06
N THR A 41 -1.95 1.18 -0.24
CA THR A 41 -3.06 1.28 0.69
C THR A 41 -3.21 -0.06 1.38
N VAL A 42 -3.24 -0.03 2.70
CA VAL A 42 -3.57 -1.20 3.53
C VAL A 42 -4.88 -0.89 4.22
N GLU A 43 -5.91 -1.66 3.88
CA GLU A 43 -7.19 -1.61 4.55
C GLU A 43 -7.32 -2.81 5.45
N ASP A 44 -7.47 -2.51 6.74
CA ASP A 44 -7.51 -3.50 7.80
C ASP A 44 -8.97 -3.69 8.24
N HIS A 45 -9.41 -4.94 8.21
CA HIS A 45 -10.73 -5.37 8.63
C HIS A 45 -10.64 -6.45 9.71
N TRP A 46 -9.52 -6.58 10.44
CA TRP A 46 -9.45 -7.45 11.60
C TRP A 46 -10.01 -6.78 12.86
N ASP A 47 -10.75 -7.52 13.68
CA ASP A 47 -11.16 -7.04 15.00
C ASP A 47 -10.28 -7.65 16.10
N PRO A 48 -10.18 -7.00 17.28
CA PRO A 48 -9.59 -7.63 18.46
C PRO A 48 -10.30 -8.95 18.76
N MET A 49 -9.51 -10.01 18.97
CA MET A 49 -10.02 -11.31 19.38
C MET A 49 -9.90 -11.45 20.90
N GLU A 50 -11.00 -11.84 21.54
CA GLU A 50 -10.99 -12.30 22.93
C GLU A 50 -10.87 -13.83 22.90
N ILE A 51 -9.91 -14.40 23.62
CA ILE A 51 -9.72 -15.86 23.71
C ILE A 51 -9.84 -16.28 25.18
N GLU A 52 -10.73 -17.23 25.46
CA GLU A 52 -10.79 -17.87 26.78
C GLU A 52 -9.81 -19.05 26.88
N GLN A 53 -9.30 -19.32 28.08
CA GLN A 53 -8.34 -20.40 28.31
C GLN A 53 -8.88 -21.78 27.90
N ALA A 54 -10.20 -22.00 28.01
CA ALA A 54 -10.85 -23.23 27.59
C ALA A 54 -10.76 -23.45 26.06
N ASP A 55 -10.81 -22.38 25.28
CA ASP A 55 -10.72 -22.43 23.82
C ASP A 55 -9.31 -22.77 23.37
N ILE A 56 -8.28 -22.21 24.03
CA ILE A 56 -6.87 -22.53 23.78
C ILE A 56 -6.61 -24.02 23.99
N ALA A 57 -7.17 -24.61 25.06
CA ALA A 57 -7.04 -26.04 25.33
C ALA A 57 -7.66 -26.90 24.21
N GLY A 58 -8.74 -26.44 23.58
CA GLY A 58 -9.38 -27.07 22.43
C GLY A 58 -8.53 -27.01 21.15
N LEU A 59 -7.55 -26.12 21.07
CA LEU A 59 -6.65 -25.92 19.93
C LEU A 59 -5.33 -26.68 20.06
N ALA A 60 -5.21 -27.60 21.02
CA ALA A 60 -3.99 -28.36 21.26
C ALA A 60 -3.50 -29.09 19.98
N GLY A 61 -2.31 -28.72 19.51
CA GLY A 61 -1.69 -29.27 18.30
C GLY A 61 -2.05 -28.56 16.99
N ALA A 62 -2.92 -27.54 17.02
CA ALA A 62 -3.16 -26.68 15.87
C ALA A 62 -1.95 -25.78 15.61
N THR A 63 -1.58 -25.65 14.34
CA THR A 63 -0.44 -24.82 13.90
C THR A 63 -0.88 -23.63 13.03
N SER A 64 -2.17 -23.55 12.73
CA SER A 64 -2.81 -22.45 12.01
C SER A 64 -4.30 -22.49 12.26
N VAL A 65 -4.83 -21.42 12.83
CA VAL A 65 -6.25 -21.22 13.12
C VAL A 65 -6.63 -19.84 12.59
N ALA A 66 -7.78 -19.74 11.93
CA ALA A 66 -8.26 -18.45 11.45
C ALA A 66 -8.47 -17.50 12.63
N TRP A 67 -8.16 -16.23 12.43
CA TRP A 67 -8.57 -15.16 13.34
C TRP A 67 -10.10 -15.04 13.30
N ASP A 68 -10.69 -14.65 14.43
CA ASP A 68 -12.13 -14.80 14.66
C ASP A 68 -12.98 -14.06 13.62
N GLU A 69 -14.06 -14.70 13.18
CA GLU A 69 -14.97 -14.16 12.17
C GLU A 69 -15.93 -13.11 12.78
N PRO A 70 -16.49 -12.16 12.00
CA PRO A 70 -16.48 -12.05 10.53
C PRO A 70 -15.33 -11.21 9.96
N ASN A 71 -14.51 -10.63 10.83
CA ASN A 71 -13.56 -9.57 10.53
C ASN A 71 -12.14 -10.09 10.79
N ASN A 72 -11.59 -10.78 9.79
CA ASN A 72 -10.32 -11.49 9.88
C ASN A 72 -9.47 -11.35 8.63
N TYR A 73 -9.68 -10.31 7.82
CA TYR A 73 -8.94 -10.13 6.58
C TYR A 73 -8.30 -8.75 6.46
N ILE A 74 -7.28 -8.67 5.62
CA ILE A 74 -6.53 -7.47 5.29
C ILE A 74 -6.44 -7.37 3.76
N ASP A 75 -6.80 -6.22 3.23
CA ASP A 75 -6.63 -5.90 1.81
C ASP A 75 -5.40 -5.02 1.61
N VAL A 76 -4.51 -5.47 0.74
CA VAL A 76 -3.28 -4.74 0.37
C VAL A 76 -3.36 -4.38 -1.10
N THR A 77 -3.44 -3.09 -1.37
CA THR A 77 -3.49 -2.55 -2.74
C THR A 77 -2.22 -1.76 -3.05
N VAL A 78 -1.56 -2.10 -4.15
CA VAL A 78 -0.36 -1.41 -4.63
C VAL A 78 -0.60 -0.77 -5.98
N TYR A 79 -0.20 0.50 -6.08
CA TYR A 79 -0.07 1.24 -7.32
C TYR A 79 1.41 1.58 -7.55
N ALA A 80 1.97 1.15 -8.69
CA ALA A 80 3.39 1.30 -8.98
C ALA A 80 3.66 1.71 -10.44
N LEU A 81 4.71 2.51 -10.66
CA LEU A 81 5.25 2.87 -11.97
C LEU A 81 6.31 1.90 -12.50
N THR A 82 6.82 1.05 -11.63
CA THR A 82 7.99 0.16 -11.78
C THR A 82 7.61 -1.23 -11.26
N ASP A 83 8.43 -2.24 -11.58
CA ASP A 83 8.28 -3.57 -10.97
C ASP A 83 8.52 -3.46 -9.45
N TYR A 84 7.76 -4.22 -8.67
CA TYR A 84 7.78 -4.10 -7.22
C TYR A 84 7.58 -5.44 -6.50
N TYR A 85 7.98 -5.46 -5.24
CA TYR A 85 7.87 -6.57 -4.31
C TYR A 85 7.15 -6.11 -3.05
N VAL A 86 6.26 -6.95 -2.53
CA VAL A 86 5.51 -6.72 -1.29
C VAL A 86 5.97 -7.71 -0.24
N PHE A 87 6.37 -7.16 0.91
CA PHE A 87 6.82 -7.90 2.07
C PHE A 87 5.89 -7.68 3.25
N GLY A 88 5.78 -8.71 4.08
CA GLY A 88 5.02 -8.70 5.32
C GLY A 88 5.88 -9.12 6.50
N ALA A 89 5.60 -8.55 7.65
CA ALA A 89 6.11 -9.01 8.94
C ALA A 89 5.14 -8.59 10.05
N TYR A 90 5.35 -9.08 11.26
CA TYR A 90 4.59 -8.61 12.40
C TYR A 90 5.49 -8.22 13.57
N LYS A 91 4.95 -7.44 14.49
CA LYS A 91 5.58 -7.10 15.75
C LYS A 91 4.59 -7.25 16.88
N GLU A 92 5.06 -7.76 18.00
CA GLU A 92 4.32 -7.75 19.26
C GLU A 92 4.99 -6.76 20.22
N THR A 93 4.21 -5.90 20.86
CA THR A 93 4.74 -4.73 21.59
C THR A 93 5.42 -5.11 22.91
N SER A 94 4.97 -6.17 23.58
CA SER A 94 5.53 -6.65 24.85
C SER A 94 6.70 -7.62 24.69
N ASN A 95 7.03 -8.02 23.46
CA ASN A 95 8.00 -9.07 23.10
C ASN A 95 7.76 -10.42 23.81
N LYS A 96 6.52 -10.74 24.19
CA LYS A 96 6.16 -12.06 24.72
C LYS A 96 6.11 -13.10 23.60
N ILE A 97 5.81 -12.67 22.38
CA ILE A 97 5.87 -13.49 21.17
C ILE A 97 7.05 -13.02 20.33
N THR A 98 8.02 -13.91 20.13
CA THR A 98 9.25 -13.64 19.36
C THR A 98 9.50 -14.63 18.23
N ALA A 99 8.68 -15.68 18.11
CA ALA A 99 8.85 -16.73 17.12
C ALA A 99 8.16 -16.38 15.80
N ASP A 100 8.88 -16.49 14.69
CA ASP A 100 8.31 -16.37 13.35
C ASP A 100 7.13 -17.33 13.14
N GLY A 101 6.16 -16.90 12.33
CA GLY A 101 4.99 -17.70 12.00
C GLY A 101 3.93 -17.80 13.11
N PHE A 102 4.02 -16.96 14.16
CA PHE A 102 2.89 -16.78 15.07
C PHE A 102 1.68 -16.21 14.33
N LEU A 103 1.87 -15.14 13.53
CA LEU A 103 0.88 -14.67 12.57
C LEU A 103 1.15 -15.24 11.19
N ILE A 104 0.10 -15.58 10.48
CA ILE A 104 0.14 -16.21 9.16
C ILE A 104 -0.88 -15.49 8.29
N LEU A 105 -0.46 -14.97 7.14
CA LEU A 105 -1.39 -14.46 6.13
C LEU A 105 -1.75 -15.60 5.18
N VAL A 106 -3.04 -15.79 4.91
CA VAL A 106 -3.55 -16.85 4.04
C VAL A 106 -4.25 -16.24 2.84
N GLU A 107 -3.83 -16.63 1.65
CA GLU A 107 -4.45 -16.23 0.39
C GLU A 107 -4.84 -17.48 -0.40
N GLY A 108 -6.14 -17.74 -0.50
CA GLY A 108 -6.66 -18.97 -1.09
C GLY A 108 -6.16 -20.21 -0.35
N SER A 109 -5.21 -20.94 -0.96
CA SER A 109 -4.57 -22.14 -0.36
C SER A 109 -3.12 -21.92 0.07
N THR A 110 -2.61 -20.69 -0.08
CA THR A 110 -1.23 -20.35 0.20
C THR A 110 -1.13 -19.73 1.59
N SER A 111 -0.28 -20.32 2.45
CA SER A 111 0.04 -19.75 3.76
C SER A 111 1.38 -19.02 3.72
N LYS A 112 1.41 -17.82 4.27
CA LYS A 112 2.58 -16.93 4.37
C LYS A 112 2.85 -16.66 5.85
N PRO A 113 3.60 -17.52 6.55
CA PRO A 113 3.99 -17.25 7.93
C PRO A 113 4.84 -15.98 7.98
N LEU A 114 4.45 -15.04 8.84
CA LEU A 114 5.11 -13.75 8.95
C LEU A 114 6.32 -13.85 9.88
N ASN A 115 7.42 -13.24 9.47
CA ASN A 115 8.56 -13.04 10.35
C ASN A 115 8.23 -12.04 11.46
N ASN A 116 8.79 -12.26 12.65
CA ASN A 116 8.73 -11.34 13.77
C ASN A 116 9.83 -10.28 13.62
N LEU A 117 9.46 -9.00 13.68
CA LEU A 117 10.43 -7.91 13.59
C LEU A 117 11.32 -7.81 14.84
N GLY A 118 10.87 -8.30 15.99
CA GLY A 118 11.55 -8.21 17.27
C GLY A 118 11.92 -6.76 17.58
N THR A 119 13.22 -6.50 17.68
CA THR A 119 13.77 -5.16 17.94
C THR A 119 13.92 -4.30 16.68
N ILE A 120 13.71 -4.85 15.49
CA ILE A 120 13.75 -4.09 14.24
C ILE A 120 12.63 -3.05 14.27
N THR A 121 12.99 -1.83 13.92
CA THR A 121 12.09 -0.69 13.81
C THR A 121 12.31 -0.05 12.45
N PHE A 122 11.25 0.01 11.64
CA PHE A 122 11.22 0.88 10.47
C PHE A 122 10.80 2.26 10.96
N THR A 123 11.78 3.12 11.23
CA THR A 123 11.56 4.45 11.82
C THR A 123 11.01 5.47 10.84
N ASP A 124 11.00 5.17 9.54
CA ASP A 124 10.46 6.04 8.51
C ASP A 124 9.30 5.37 7.78
N VAL A 125 8.19 6.10 7.70
CA VAL A 125 6.97 5.69 6.98
C VAL A 125 7.21 5.62 5.45
N THR A 126 8.39 6.04 4.98
CA THR A 126 8.76 6.09 3.56
C THR A 126 9.59 4.87 3.12
N ASN A 127 9.26 3.65 3.53
CA ASN A 127 10.05 2.43 3.25
C ASN A 127 10.30 2.09 1.75
N HIS A 128 9.91 2.96 0.81
CA HIS A 128 10.25 2.99 -0.61
C HIS A 128 11.77 3.12 -0.93
N GLY A 129 12.66 2.81 0.03
CA GLY A 129 14.11 3.01 -0.10
C GLY A 129 14.96 1.86 0.46
N LYS A 130 14.36 0.69 0.72
CA LYS A 130 15.08 -0.53 1.09
C LYS A 130 15.22 -1.42 -0.13
N SER A 131 16.42 -1.85 -0.50
CA SER A 131 16.56 -2.76 -1.63
C SER A 131 15.84 -4.09 -1.37
N TYR A 132 15.48 -4.83 -2.43
CA TYR A 132 15.00 -6.21 -2.29
C TYR A 132 15.92 -7.03 -1.37
N SER A 133 17.25 -6.92 -1.55
CA SER A 133 18.24 -7.63 -0.74
C SER A 133 18.25 -7.25 0.75
N ASP A 134 17.82 -6.04 1.10
CA ASP A 134 17.71 -5.61 2.51
C ASP A 134 16.52 -6.27 3.21
N LEU A 135 15.49 -6.64 2.44
CA LEU A 135 14.23 -7.18 2.96
C LEU A 135 14.15 -8.70 2.81
N SER A 136 14.69 -9.25 1.72
CA SER A 136 14.68 -10.68 1.43
C SER A 136 15.49 -11.44 2.50
N GLY A 137 14.80 -12.18 3.37
CA GLY A 137 15.41 -12.89 4.49
C GLY A 137 15.26 -12.21 5.85
N VAL A 138 14.79 -10.96 5.89
CA VAL A 138 14.33 -10.29 7.12
C VAL A 138 12.82 -10.33 7.21
N LEU A 139 12.13 -10.09 6.08
CA LEU A 139 10.67 -10.08 5.97
C LEU A 139 10.18 -11.25 5.11
N THR A 140 8.90 -11.59 5.28
CA THR A 140 8.24 -12.60 4.45
C THR A 140 7.83 -11.97 3.13
N GLU A 141 8.33 -12.49 2.01
CA GLU A 141 7.87 -12.07 0.68
C GLU A 141 6.45 -12.60 0.43
N LEU A 142 5.52 -11.67 0.18
CA LEU A 142 4.13 -12.00 -0.07
C LEU A 142 3.91 -12.24 -1.56
N TRP A 143 4.27 -11.26 -2.39
CA TRP A 143 4.11 -11.29 -3.84
C TRP A 143 4.95 -10.21 -4.52
N HIS A 144 5.02 -10.28 -5.85
CA HIS A 144 5.66 -9.28 -6.70
C HIS A 144 4.72 -8.91 -7.86
N GLY A 145 4.89 -7.71 -8.41
CA GLY A 145 4.03 -7.18 -9.45
C GLY A 145 4.76 -6.30 -10.46
N GLU A 146 4.11 -6.09 -11.59
CA GLU A 146 4.54 -5.21 -12.69
C GLU A 146 3.88 -3.82 -12.57
N PRO A 147 4.40 -2.78 -13.25
CA PRO A 147 3.80 -1.45 -13.28
C PRO A 147 2.30 -1.45 -13.56
N ASN A 148 1.52 -0.81 -12.70
CA ASN A 148 0.07 -0.82 -12.76
C ASN A 148 -0.56 0.55 -12.44
N ILE A 149 0.22 1.64 -12.38
CA ILE A 149 -0.30 2.99 -12.03
C ILE A 149 -1.43 3.47 -12.96
N SER A 150 -1.49 2.94 -14.19
CA SER A 150 -2.54 3.24 -15.17
C SER A 150 -3.83 2.46 -14.94
N SER A 151 -3.83 1.47 -14.04
CA SER A 151 -5.02 0.72 -13.66
C SER A 151 -5.86 1.54 -12.68
N ALA A 152 -7.18 1.47 -12.83
CA ALA A 152 -8.09 2.18 -11.93
C ALA A 152 -8.05 1.62 -10.50
N ASP A 153 -7.84 0.31 -10.38
CA ASP A 153 -8.03 -0.43 -9.12
C ASP A 153 -6.71 -0.84 -8.45
N GLY A 154 -5.56 -0.63 -9.11
CA GLY A 154 -4.27 -1.12 -8.62
C GLY A 154 -4.18 -2.65 -8.68
N ALA A 155 -3.20 -3.21 -8.00
CA ALA A 155 -3.14 -4.65 -7.74
C ALA A 155 -3.48 -4.90 -6.27
N THR A 156 -4.60 -5.58 -6.04
CA THR A 156 -5.13 -5.88 -4.71
C THR A 156 -5.01 -7.37 -4.41
N HIS A 157 -4.50 -7.69 -3.23
CA HIS A 157 -4.47 -9.02 -2.65
C HIS A 157 -5.16 -9.00 -1.29
N THR A 158 -6.03 -10.00 -1.06
CA THR A 158 -6.79 -10.16 0.18
C THR A 158 -6.22 -11.32 0.97
N TYR A 159 -5.87 -11.07 2.23
CA TYR A 159 -5.32 -12.07 3.15
C TYR A 159 -6.27 -12.30 4.30
N THR A 160 -6.67 -13.56 4.54
CA THR A 160 -7.23 -13.95 5.84
C THR A 160 -6.09 -14.09 6.84
N VAL A 161 -6.24 -13.50 8.01
CA VAL A 161 -5.28 -13.58 9.10
C VAL A 161 -5.54 -14.86 9.87
N HIS A 162 -4.48 -15.64 10.05
CA HIS A 162 -4.42 -16.80 10.90
C HIS A 162 -3.39 -16.59 12.00
N TRP A 163 -3.53 -17.31 13.10
CA TRP A 163 -2.54 -17.38 14.16
C TRP A 163 -2.18 -18.82 14.49
N ASN A 164 -1.00 -18.99 15.09
CA ASN A 164 -0.49 -20.29 15.51
C ASN A 164 -0.58 -20.43 17.04
N PRO A 165 -1.61 -21.11 17.57
CA PRO A 165 -1.80 -21.25 19.01
C PRO A 165 -0.69 -22.05 19.69
N SER A 166 0.04 -22.91 18.97
CA SER A 166 1.18 -23.65 19.54
C SER A 166 2.37 -22.76 19.91
N LEU A 167 2.39 -21.52 19.41
CA LEU A 167 3.41 -20.51 19.70
C LEU A 167 2.92 -19.46 20.72
N LEU A 168 1.71 -19.64 21.27
CA LEU A 168 1.18 -18.75 22.29
C LEU A 168 1.94 -18.96 23.61
N PRO A 169 2.51 -17.90 24.21
CA PRO A 169 3.15 -17.99 25.51
C PRO A 169 2.09 -18.13 26.61
N GLU A 170 2.56 -18.41 27.83
CA GLU A 170 1.71 -18.27 29.01
C GLU A 170 1.36 -16.77 29.20
N LEU A 171 0.07 -16.50 29.39
CA LEU A 171 -0.47 -15.16 29.59
C LEU A 171 -1.11 -15.08 30.98
N ASP A 172 -0.97 -13.92 31.62
CA ASP A 172 -1.67 -13.64 32.86
C ASP A 172 -3.17 -13.38 32.58
N GLU A 173 -3.99 -13.49 33.63
CA GLU A 173 -5.41 -13.12 33.55
C GLU A 173 -5.54 -11.64 33.10
N ASP A 174 -6.49 -11.37 32.19
CA ASP A 174 -6.74 -10.06 31.57
C ASP A 174 -5.57 -9.46 30.78
N GLU A 175 -4.55 -10.27 30.44
CA GLU A 175 -3.43 -9.78 29.66
C GLU A 175 -3.77 -9.65 28.17
N ALA A 176 -3.42 -8.49 27.60
CA ALA A 176 -3.59 -8.19 26.18
C ALA A 176 -2.25 -8.22 25.43
N LEU A 177 -2.19 -9.00 24.36
CA LEU A 177 -1.10 -8.95 23.38
C LEU A 177 -1.41 -7.94 22.28
N ASN A 178 -0.48 -7.03 22.00
CA ASN A 178 -0.66 -6.01 20.97
C ASN A 178 0.21 -6.34 19.77
N LEU A 179 -0.45 -6.89 18.74
CA LEU A 179 0.18 -7.32 17.49
C LEU A 179 -0.05 -6.27 16.41
N THR A 180 0.97 -6.01 15.60
CA THR A 180 0.89 -5.11 14.45
C THR A 180 1.50 -5.81 13.24
N VAL A 181 0.75 -5.91 12.15
CA VAL A 181 1.24 -6.38 10.85
C VAL A 181 1.77 -5.19 10.07
N TYR A 182 2.97 -5.32 9.53
CA TYR A 182 3.62 -4.32 8.69
C TYR A 182 3.70 -4.82 7.25
N PHE A 183 3.29 -3.97 6.32
CA PHE A 183 3.50 -4.18 4.89
C PHE A 183 4.55 -3.19 4.38
N LEU A 184 5.53 -3.70 3.65
CA LEU A 184 6.57 -2.90 3.02
C LEU A 184 6.57 -3.21 1.53
N VAL A 185 6.67 -2.17 0.71
CA VAL A 185 6.74 -2.32 -0.75
C VAL A 185 8.03 -1.68 -1.25
N THR A 186 8.73 -2.39 -2.13
CA THR A 186 10.00 -1.92 -2.70
C THR A 186 10.19 -2.35 -4.16
N GLU A 187 11.22 -1.81 -4.81
CA GLU A 187 11.65 -2.12 -6.18
C GLU A 187 12.89 -3.05 -6.16
N GLU A 188 13.17 -3.70 -7.28
CA GLU A 188 14.32 -4.62 -7.40
C GLU A 188 15.70 -3.92 -7.31
N GLY A 189 15.76 -2.62 -7.62
CA GLY A 189 17.02 -1.88 -7.75
C GLY A 189 16.98 -0.52 -7.06
N VAL A 190 17.46 -0.47 -5.81
CA VAL A 190 17.91 0.77 -5.14
C VAL A 190 19.43 0.86 -5.26
#